data_AF-A0A1I3LWB9-F1
#
_entry.id   AF-A0A1I3LWB9-F1
#
_cell.length_a   1.000
_cell.length_b   1.000
_cell.length_c   1.000
_cell.angle_alpha   90.00
_cell.angle_beta   90.00
_cell.angle_gamma   90.00
#
_symmetry.space_group_name_H-M   'P 1'
#
loop_
_entity.id
_entity.type
_entity.pdbx_description
1 polymer ?
#
loop_
_entity_poly.entity_id
_entity_poly.type
_entity_poly.pdbx_seq_one_letter_code
_entity_poly.pdbx_strand_id
1 'polypeptide(L)'
;MSINRQDEVLKELAQAIQELEVPDSLSIRETSVEPYLDADGEQALRALIVVEGAGEGGWPAELTHALRRQANRLAAEKNLDEYVYVTLFTEQEFQDRERVDDMAEYDSTTVIDRALSEDQQDGQ
;
A
#
# COMPACT_ATOMS: atom_id res chain seq x y z
N MET A 1 3.77 0.06 -23.80
CA MET A 1 3.63 1.47 -23.35
C MET A 1 2.46 1.62 -22.35
N SER A 2 2.22 0.66 -21.45
CA SER A 2 1.01 0.66 -20.59
C SER A 2 1.30 0.78 -19.10
N ILE A 3 2.51 0.44 -18.65
CA ILE A 3 2.92 0.47 -17.23
C ILE A 3 2.96 1.92 -16.71
N ASN A 4 3.44 2.88 -17.53
CA ASN A 4 3.48 4.28 -17.12
C ASN A 4 2.09 4.88 -16.90
N ARG A 5 1.11 4.52 -17.74
CA ARG A 5 -0.24 5.09 -17.65
C ARG A 5 -0.98 4.62 -16.41
N GLN A 6 -0.83 3.36 -16.03
CA GLN A 6 -1.45 2.83 -14.82
C GLN A 6 -0.83 3.46 -13.58
N ASP A 7 0.51 3.55 -13.54
CA ASP A 7 1.25 4.18 -12.44
C ASP A 7 0.87 5.66 -12.26
N GLU A 8 0.69 6.40 -13.36
CA GLU A 8 0.19 7.78 -13.33
C GLU A 8 -1.22 7.87 -12.74
N VAL A 9 -2.15 7.01 -13.18
CA VAL A 9 -3.53 7.00 -12.66
C VAL A 9 -3.58 6.67 -11.17
N LEU A 10 -2.74 5.74 -10.70
CA LEU A 10 -2.64 5.40 -9.28
C LEU A 10 -2.06 6.56 -8.46
N LYS A 11 -1.03 7.25 -8.97
CA LYS A 11 -0.49 8.47 -8.35
C LYS A 11 -1.53 9.59 -8.27
N GLU A 12 -2.29 9.79 -9.34
CA GLU A 12 -3.37 10.77 -9.33
C GLU A 12 -4.48 10.40 -8.34
N LEU A 13 -4.80 9.11 -8.19
CA LEU A 13 -5.75 8.64 -7.18
C LEU A 13 -5.22 8.88 -5.76
N ALA A 14 -3.94 8.57 -5.52
CA ALA A 14 -3.29 8.83 -4.24
C ALA A 14 -3.33 10.33 -3.87
N GLN A 15 -3.02 11.20 -4.83
CA GLN A 15 -3.09 12.65 -4.62
C GLN A 15 -4.52 13.11 -4.34
N ALA A 16 -5.51 12.60 -5.09
CA ALA A 16 -6.91 12.94 -4.87
C ALA A 16 -7.40 12.52 -3.48
N ILE A 17 -6.91 11.37 -2.97
CA ILE A 17 -7.21 10.90 -1.61
C ILE A 17 -6.52 11.79 -0.57
N GLN A 18 -5.29 12.23 -0.81
CA GLN A 18 -4.55 13.14 0.08
C GLN A 18 -5.24 14.51 0.22
N GLU A 19 -5.90 14.98 -0.84
CA GLU A 19 -6.66 16.24 -0.86
C GLU A 19 -8.07 16.12 -0.23
N LEU A 20 -8.47 14.93 0.24
CA LEU A 20 -9.76 14.77 0.91
C LEU A 20 -9.80 15.49 2.25
N GLU A 21 -10.84 16.29 2.46
CA GLU A 21 -11.16 16.83 3.77
C GLU A 21 -11.68 15.71 4.67
N VAL A 22 -10.83 15.26 5.59
CA VAL A 22 -11.18 14.29 6.63
C VAL A 22 -11.75 15.01 7.86
N PRO A 23 -12.83 14.49 8.47
CA PRO A 23 -13.35 15.02 9.72
C PRO A 23 -12.34 14.83 10.88
N ASP A 24 -12.51 15.61 11.95
CA ASP A 24 -11.79 15.45 13.23
C ASP A 24 -10.32 15.93 13.28
N SER A 25 -9.95 16.93 12.46
CA SER A 25 -8.59 17.54 12.46
C SER A 25 -7.45 16.56 12.12
N LEU A 26 -7.78 15.39 11.55
CA LEU A 26 -6.80 14.48 11.02
C LEU A 26 -6.20 15.06 9.74
N SER A 27 -4.91 15.34 9.77
CA SER A 27 -4.17 15.78 8.60
C SER A 27 -3.59 14.56 7.90
N ILE A 28 -3.96 14.33 6.63
CA ILE A 28 -3.30 13.33 5.80
C ILE A 28 -1.92 13.88 5.43
N ARG A 29 -0.87 13.19 5.87
CA ARG A 29 0.52 13.54 5.53
C ARG A 29 0.91 12.98 4.19
N GLU A 30 0.65 11.69 4.00
CA GLU A 30 1.08 10.95 2.84
C GLU A 30 0.01 9.95 2.43
N THR A 31 -0.07 9.67 1.13
CA THR A 31 -0.94 8.65 0.59
C THR A 31 -0.25 7.95 -0.56
N SER A 32 -0.37 6.63 -0.60
CA SER A 32 0.09 5.80 -1.70
C SER A 32 -1.02 4.82 -2.09
N VAL A 33 -1.14 4.54 -3.39
CA VAL A 33 -2.08 3.55 -3.91
C VAL A 33 -1.31 2.56 -4.77
N GLU A 34 -1.49 1.28 -4.47
CA GLU A 34 -0.81 0.19 -5.16
C GLU A 34 -1.80 -0.90 -5.59
N PRO A 35 -1.47 -1.68 -6.64
CA PRO A 35 -2.20 -2.89 -6.97
C PRO A 35 -2.17 -3.88 -5.82
N TYR A 36 -3.30 -4.52 -5.54
CA TYR A 36 -3.45 -5.51 -4.48
C TYR A 36 -4.28 -6.70 -4.96
N LEU A 37 -3.98 -7.89 -4.45
CA LEU A 37 -4.84 -9.06 -4.61
C LEU A 37 -5.57 -9.28 -3.31
N ASP A 38 -6.90 -9.29 -3.36
CA ASP A 38 -7.69 -9.57 -2.17
C ASP A 38 -7.61 -11.06 -1.76
N ALA A 39 -8.26 -11.42 -0.66
CA ALA A 39 -8.24 -12.79 -0.13
C ALA A 39 -8.85 -13.83 -1.08
N ASP A 40 -9.74 -13.44 -2.00
CA ASP A 40 -10.30 -14.29 -3.06
C ASP A 40 -9.40 -14.36 -4.31
N GLY A 41 -8.34 -13.53 -4.36
CA GLY A 41 -7.42 -13.43 -5.49
C GLY A 41 -7.94 -12.54 -6.62
N GLU A 42 -8.93 -11.69 -6.37
CA GLU A 42 -9.41 -10.70 -7.34
C GLU A 42 -8.50 -9.46 -7.33
N GLN A 43 -8.46 -8.79 -8.48
CA GLN A 43 -7.70 -7.55 -8.64
C GLN A 43 -8.39 -6.43 -7.87
N ALA A 44 -7.66 -5.85 -6.94
CA ALA A 44 -8.09 -4.75 -6.10
C ALA A 44 -6.99 -3.68 -6.04
N LEU A 45 -7.30 -2.57 -5.38
CA LEU A 45 -6.34 -1.53 -5.05
C LEU A 45 -6.25 -1.41 -3.54
N ARG A 46 -5.04 -1.11 -3.06
CA ARG A 46 -4.81 -0.79 -1.65
C ARG A 46 -4.31 0.65 -1.54
N ALA A 47 -5.06 1.47 -0.83
CA ALA A 47 -4.68 2.82 -0.45
C ALA A 47 -4.09 2.81 0.96
N LEU A 48 -2.80 3.13 1.06
CA LEU A 48 -2.08 3.36 2.32
C LEU A 48 -2.17 4.86 2.61
N ILE A 49 -2.71 5.24 3.76
CA ILE A 49 -2.89 6.63 4.14
C ILE A 49 -2.19 6.86 5.47
N VAL A 50 -1.20 7.76 5.48
CA VAL A 50 -0.48 8.18 6.68
C VAL A 50 -1.11 9.46 7.20
N VAL A 51 -1.53 9.45 8.46
CA VAL A 51 -2.22 10.58 9.11
C VAL A 51 -1.45 11.06 10.33
N GLU A 52 -1.51 12.37 10.59
CA GLU A 52 -1.00 12.95 11.85
C GLU A 52 -2.02 12.76 12.96
N GLY A 53 -1.62 12.07 14.03
CA GLY A 53 -2.45 11.90 15.20
C GLY A 53 -2.17 10.60 15.93
N ALA A 54 -2.67 10.51 17.16
CA ALA A 54 -2.58 9.31 17.97
C ALA A 54 -3.78 8.40 17.65
N GLY A 55 -3.57 7.40 16.80
CA GLY A 55 -4.46 6.25 16.69
C GLY A 55 -4.31 5.31 17.91
N GLU A 56 -4.34 5.84 19.13
CA GLU A 56 -4.19 5.03 20.36
C GLU A 56 -5.37 4.07 20.50
N GLY A 57 -5.21 2.84 19.98
CA GLY A 57 -6.24 1.80 19.98
C GLY A 57 -6.89 1.51 18.62
N GLY A 58 -6.40 2.12 17.54
CA GLY A 58 -6.91 1.93 16.18
C GLY A 58 -7.88 3.04 15.74
N TRP A 59 -8.20 3.02 14.44
CA TRP A 59 -9.01 4.06 13.81
C TRP A 59 -10.51 3.80 13.97
N PRO A 60 -11.34 4.83 14.22
CA PRO A 60 -12.77 4.64 14.32
C PRO A 60 -13.35 4.06 13.03
N ALA A 61 -14.24 3.07 13.16
CA ALA A 61 -14.84 2.38 12.02
C ALA A 61 -15.59 3.32 11.07
N GLU A 62 -16.19 4.38 11.61
CA GLU A 62 -16.90 5.39 10.81
C GLU A 62 -15.93 6.19 9.93
N LEU A 63 -14.75 6.54 10.44
CA LEU A 63 -13.71 7.24 9.70
C LEU A 63 -13.16 6.36 8.57
N THR A 64 -12.77 5.12 8.88
CA THR A 64 -12.25 4.18 7.88
C THR A 64 -13.29 3.88 6.81
N HIS A 65 -14.56 3.73 7.20
CA HIS A 65 -15.66 3.52 6.27
C HIS A 65 -15.93 4.74 5.38
N ALA A 66 -15.89 5.96 5.94
CA ALA A 66 -16.04 7.20 5.19
C ALA A 66 -14.91 7.38 4.17
N LEU A 67 -13.66 7.21 4.59
CA LEU A 67 -12.48 7.26 3.71
C LEU A 67 -12.57 6.21 2.61
N ARG A 68 -12.91 4.96 2.94
CA ARG A 68 -13.09 3.90 1.95
C ARG A 68 -14.15 4.25 0.90
N ARG A 69 -15.30 4.80 1.33
CA ARG A 69 -16.36 5.23 0.40
C ARG A 69 -15.85 6.33 -0.53
N GLN A 70 -15.13 7.31 0.01
CA GLN A 70 -14.57 8.42 -0.78
C GLN A 70 -13.49 7.94 -1.76
N ALA A 71 -12.57 7.07 -1.32
CA ALA A 71 -11.54 6.50 -2.17
C ALA A 71 -12.13 5.67 -3.33
N ASN A 72 -13.14 4.84 -3.08
CA ASN A 72 -13.83 4.09 -4.13
C ASN A 72 -14.59 5.01 -5.11
N ARG A 73 -15.17 6.10 -4.61
CA ARG A 73 -15.78 7.11 -5.48
C ARG A 73 -14.75 7.76 -6.39
N LEU A 74 -13.61 8.19 -5.85
CA LEU A 74 -12.51 8.79 -6.62
C LEU A 74 -11.93 7.82 -7.66
N ALA A 75 -11.81 6.54 -7.31
CA ALA A 75 -11.40 5.49 -8.24
C ALA A 75 -12.39 5.36 -9.41
N ALA A 76 -13.69 5.32 -9.12
CA ALA A 76 -14.73 5.29 -10.15
C ALA A 76 -14.71 6.53 -11.06
N GLU A 77 -14.45 7.73 -10.50
CA GLU A 77 -14.28 8.97 -11.29
C GLU A 77 -13.08 8.92 -12.24
N LYS A 78 -12.06 8.12 -11.91
CA LYS A 78 -10.88 7.86 -12.75
C LYS A 78 -11.03 6.64 -13.66
N ASN A 79 -12.22 6.03 -13.73
CA ASN A 79 -12.51 4.81 -14.50
C ASN A 79 -11.68 3.59 -14.05
N LEU A 80 -11.35 3.52 -12.76
CA LEU A 80 -10.86 2.31 -12.11
C LEU A 80 -12.07 1.54 -11.57
N ASP A 81 -12.22 0.29 -12.01
CA ASP A 81 -13.34 -0.59 -11.62
C ASP A 81 -13.00 -1.42 -10.37
N GLU A 82 -11.71 -1.45 -10.01
CA GLU A 82 -11.17 -2.20 -8.89
C GLU A 82 -11.60 -1.61 -7.54
N TYR A 83 -11.91 -2.49 -6.59
CA TYR A 83 -12.26 -2.09 -5.24
C TYR A 83 -11.04 -1.53 -4.50
N VAL A 84 -11.20 -0.38 -3.85
CA VAL A 84 -10.13 0.25 -3.07
C VAL A 84 -10.27 -0.10 -1.58
N TYR A 85 -9.31 -0.87 -1.06
CA TYR A 85 -9.12 -1.10 0.37
C TYR A 85 -8.31 0.04 0.97
N VAL A 86 -8.76 0.58 2.11
CA VAL A 86 -8.07 1.67 2.80
C VAL A 86 -7.45 1.15 4.08
N THR A 87 -6.15 1.41 4.26
CA THR A 87 -5.42 1.15 5.50
C THR A 87 -4.81 2.45 5.99
N LEU A 88 -5.13 2.82 7.23
CA LEU A 88 -4.62 4.02 7.88
C LEU A 88 -3.43 3.66 8.78
N PHE A 89 -2.39 4.47 8.73
CA PHE A 89 -1.20 4.35 9.56
C PHE A 89 -0.94 5.66 10.30
N THR A 90 -0.45 5.55 11.52
CA THR A 90 0.32 6.63 12.13
C THR A 90 1.70 6.73 11.45
N GLU A 91 2.35 7.89 11.57
CA GLU A 91 3.71 8.08 11.04
C GLU A 91 4.69 7.02 11.58
N GLN A 92 4.58 6.66 12.86
CA GLN A 92 5.43 5.65 13.48
C GLN A 92 5.19 4.25 12.90
N GLU A 93 3.93 3.85 12.70
CA GLU A 93 3.60 2.54 12.11
C GLU A 93 4.06 2.44 10.65
N PHE A 94 3.96 3.55 9.91
CA PHE A 94 4.44 3.60 8.54
C PHE A 94 5.96 3.46 8.47
N GLN A 95 6.69 4.21 9.30
CA GLN A 95 8.16 4.11 9.39
C GLN A 95 8.65 2.74 9.85
N ASP A 96 7.96 2.11 10.80
CA ASP A 96 8.30 0.75 11.25
C ASP A 96 8.13 -0.27 10.10
N ARG A 97 7.06 -0.13 9.31
CA ARG A 97 6.81 -0.96 8.14
C ARG A 97 7.85 -0.76 7.04
N GLU A 98 8.14 0.48 6.64
CA GLU A 98 9.14 0.75 5.59
C GLU A 98 10.51 0.19 5.98
N ARG A 99 10.86 0.26 7.27
CA ARG A 99 12.09 -0.33 7.79
C ARG A 99 12.12 -1.86 7.66
N VAL A 100 10.98 -2.53 7.79
CA VAL A 100 10.87 -3.99 7.59
C VAL A 100 10.92 -4.36 6.11
N ASP A 101 10.32 -3.56 5.23
CA ASP A 101 10.33 -3.76 3.77
C ASP A 101 11.75 -3.58 3.19
N ASP A 102 12.47 -2.53 3.62
CA ASP A 102 13.88 -2.27 3.25
C ASP A 102 14.83 -3.40 3.71
N MET A 103 14.55 -4.01 4.87
CA MET A 103 15.28 -5.20 5.33
C MET A 103 14.89 -6.48 4.57
N ALA A 104 13.69 -6.55 3.97
CA ALA A 104 13.26 -7.68 3.15
C ALA A 104 13.86 -7.62 1.72
N GLU A 105 14.10 -6.42 1.18
CA GLU A 105 14.81 -6.25 -0.10
C GLU A 105 16.30 -6.60 -0.02
N TYR A 106 16.92 -6.54 1.17
CA TYR A 106 18.33 -6.92 1.35
C TYR A 106 18.59 -8.43 1.50
N ASP A 107 17.56 -9.26 1.75
CA ASP A 107 17.73 -10.71 1.91
C ASP A 107 17.51 -11.48 0.59
N SER A 108 16.79 -10.91 -0.38
CA SER A 108 16.39 -11.65 -1.60
C SER A 108 17.47 -11.76 -2.69
N THR A 109 18.64 -11.13 -2.52
CA THR A 109 19.72 -11.16 -3.55
C THR A 109 20.99 -11.89 -3.10
N THR A 110 21.01 -12.61 -1.98
CA THR A 110 22.22 -13.35 -1.55
C THR A 110 21.99 -14.84 -1.25
N VAL A 111 20.75 -15.32 -1.13
CA VAL A 111 20.49 -16.72 -0.74
C VAL A 111 20.35 -17.72 -1.89
N ILE A 112 20.17 -17.29 -3.15
CA ILE A 112 19.94 -18.23 -4.26
C ILE A 112 21.25 -18.77 -4.87
N ASP A 113 22.37 -18.04 -4.77
CA ASP A 113 23.63 -18.44 -5.43
C ASP A 113 24.56 -19.33 -4.57
N ARG A 114 24.13 -19.74 -3.36
CA ARG A 114 24.97 -20.63 -2.51
C ARG A 114 24.56 -22.10 -2.53
N ALA A 115 23.37 -22.44 -3.04
CA ALA A 115 22.86 -23.81 -3.03
C ALA A 115 23.28 -24.68 -4.24
N LEU A 116 23.97 -24.12 -5.24
CA LEU A 116 24.34 -24.84 -6.48
C LEU A 116 25.80 -25.29 -6.55
N SER A 117 26.64 -25.00 -5.55
CA SER A 117 28.07 -25.38 -5.58
C SER A 117 28.45 -26.61 -4.73
N GLU A 118 27.51 -27.19 -3.96
CA GLU A 118 27.81 -28.34 -3.09
C GLU A 118 27.48 -29.71 -3.71
N ASP A 119 26.80 -29.75 -4.87
CA ASP A 119 26.46 -31.00 -5.59
C ASP A 119 27.43 -31.29 -6.76
N GLN A 120 28.72 -31.04 -6.58
CA GLN A 120 29.74 -31.44 -7.58
C GLN A 120 30.95 -32.19 -6.99
N GLN A 121 30.91 -32.60 -5.71
CA GLN A 121 32.05 -33.29 -5.09
C GLN A 121 31.83 -34.76 -4.70
N ASP A 122 30.63 -35.33 -4.86
CA ASP A 122 30.39 -36.76 -4.54
C ASP A 122 30.12 -37.57 -5.81
N GLY A 123 31.13 -37.63 -6.67
CA GLY A 123 31.11 -38.39 -7.93
C GLY A 123 32.49 -38.96 -8.24
N GLN A 124 33.05 -39.72 -7.31
CA GLN A 124 34.24 -40.54 -7.51
C GLN A 124 33.91 -42.02 -7.48
#